data_AF-A0A7X6CAB6-F1
#
_entry.id   AF-A0A7X6CAB6-F1
#
_cell.length_a   1.000
_cell.length_b   1.000
_cell.length_c   1.000
_cell.angle_alpha   90.00
_cell.angle_beta   90.00
_cell.angle_gamma   90.00
#
_symmetry.space_group_name_H-M   'P 1'
#
loop_
_entity.id
_entity.type
_entity.pdbx_description
1 polymer ?
#
loop_
_entity_poly.entity_id
_entity_poly.type
_entity_poly.pdbx_seq_one_letter_code
_entity_poly.pdbx_strand_id
1 'polypeptide(L)' 'MVDKISSLSVLTLSECQEIRSLVYALKECWLKRDSFVPFYTLGAASYIDAAKNQQDYYRKAQLYNPILRDR' A
#
# COMPACT_ATOMS: atom_id res chain seq x y z
N MET A 1 -18.87 8.36 28.77
CA MET A 1 -17.77 8.59 27.81
C MET A 1 -17.91 7.49 26.77
N VAL A 2 -18.52 7.78 25.62
CA VAL A 2 -18.73 6.76 24.58
C VAL A 2 -17.38 6.50 23.94
N ASP A 3 -16.92 5.25 23.96
CA ASP A 3 -15.67 4.83 23.33
C ASP A 3 -15.68 5.23 21.85
N LYS A 4 -14.89 6.24 21.48
CA LYS A 4 -14.79 6.75 20.10
C LYS A 4 -14.29 5.70 19.09
N ILE A 5 -13.80 4.56 19.57
CA ILE A 5 -13.26 3.48 18.73
C ILE A 5 -14.39 2.68 18.07
N SER A 6 -15.51 2.45 18.77
CA SER A 6 -16.63 1.64 18.25
C SER A 6 -17.52 2.38 17.25
N SER A 7 -17.30 3.68 17.03
CA SER A 7 -17.97 4.46 15.99
C SER A 7 -17.22 4.53 14.66
N LEU A 8 -16.03 3.93 14.57
CA LEU A 8 -15.28 3.91 13.32
C LEU A 8 -15.90 2.92 12.35
N SER A 9 -16.34 3.42 11.19
CA SER A 9 -16.68 2.56 10.07
C SER A 9 -15.41 1.82 9.64
N VAL A 10 -15.46 0.49 9.77
CA VAL A 10 -14.43 -0.42 9.32
C VAL A 10 -14.96 -1.21 8.13
N LEU A 11 -14.05 -1.66 7.29
CA LEU A 11 -14.38 -2.56 6.19
C LEU A 11 -14.99 -3.85 6.74
N THR A 12 -16.04 -4.31 6.09
CA THR A 12 -16.59 -5.65 6.26
C THR A 12 -15.60 -6.70 5.78
N LEU A 13 -15.85 -7.97 6.15
CA LEU A 13 -15.05 -9.09 5.66
C LEU A 13 -15.06 -9.19 4.13
N SER A 14 -16.21 -8.93 3.51
CA SER A 14 -16.36 -8.99 2.05
C SER A 14 -15.49 -7.92 1.36
N GLU A 15 -15.53 -6.68 1.85
CA GLU A 15 -14.70 -5.59 1.31
C GLU A 15 -13.21 -5.88 1.51
N CYS A 16 -12.83 -6.45 2.66
CA CYS A 16 -11.45 -6.90 2.90
C CYS A 16 -11.00 -7.96 1.88
N GLN A 17 -11.88 -8.92 1.55
CA GLN A 17 -11.59 -9.99 0.59
C GLN A 17 -11.47 -9.45 -0.84
N GLU A 18 -12.32 -8.50 -1.22
CA GLU A 18 -12.26 -7.82 -2.51
C GLU A 18 -10.94 -7.05 -2.66
N ILE A 19 -10.62 -6.18 -1.70
CA ILE A 19 -9.36 -5.41 -1.70
C ILE A 19 -8.16 -6.34 -1.73
N ARG A 20 -8.17 -7.43 -0.94
CA ARG A 20 -7.09 -8.43 -0.98
C ARG A 20 -6.95 -9.02 -2.38
N SER A 21 -8.04 -9.40 -3.03
CA SER A 21 -8.01 -9.98 -4.37
C SER A 21 -7.45 -9.00 -5.40
N LEU A 22 -7.88 -7.73 -5.34
CA LEU A 22 -7.36 -6.66 -6.21
C LEU A 22 -5.86 -6.42 -6.01
N VAL A 23 -5.40 -6.33 -4.75
CA VAL A 23 -3.98 -6.13 -4.43
C VAL A 23 -3.12 -7.30 -4.91
N TYR A 24 -3.58 -8.54 -4.75
CA TYR A 24 -2.86 -9.74 -5.21
C TYR A 24 -2.87 -9.91 -6.73
N ALA A 25 -3.89 -9.41 -7.43
CA ALA A 25 -3.88 -9.37 -8.91
C ALA A 25 -2.75 -8.48 -9.46
N LEU A 26 -2.25 -7.54 -8.65
CA LEU A 26 -1.15 -6.63 -8.99
C LEU A 26 0.23 -7.15 -8.58
N LYS A 27 0.38 -8.46 -8.27
CA LYS A 27 1.62 -9.04 -7.75
C LYS A 27 2.86 -8.75 -8.60
N GLU A 28 2.72 -8.74 -9.93
CA GLU A 28 3.82 -8.41 -10.86
C GLU A 28 4.29 -6.95 -10.74
N CYS A 29 3.46 -6.08 -10.18
CA CYS A 29 3.79 -4.67 -9.92
C CYS A 29 4.39 -4.43 -8.52
N TRP A 30 4.56 -5.48 -7.71
CA TRP A 30 5.07 -5.34 -6.35
C TRP A 30 6.59 -5.09 -6.35
N LEU A 31 7.02 -4.14 -5.54
CA LEU A 31 8.42 -3.81 -5.35
C LEU A 31 8.99 -4.61 -4.19
N LYS A 32 9.97 -5.48 -4.45
CA LYS A 32 10.72 -6.21 -3.41
C LYS A 32 11.55 -5.22 -2.58
N ARG A 33 11.39 -5.26 -1.26
CA ARG A 33 12.03 -4.30 -0.34
C ARG A 33 13.19 -4.87 0.47
N ASP A 34 13.20 -6.19 0.62
CA ASP A 34 14.26 -6.91 1.33
C ASP A 34 14.70 -8.12 0.51
N SER A 35 16.00 -8.42 0.52
CA SER A 35 16.56 -9.55 -0.24
C SER A 35 16.28 -10.91 0.38
N PHE A 36 16.21 -10.98 1.72
CA PHE A 36 16.18 -12.21 2.50
C PHE A 36 14.76 -12.60 2.96
N VAL A 37 13.91 -11.63 3.25
CA VAL A 37 12.51 -11.89 3.62
C VAL A 37 11.55 -11.54 2.48
N PRO A 38 10.38 -12.19 2.39
CA PRO A 38 9.36 -11.88 1.39
C PRO A 38 8.62 -10.58 1.74
N PHE A 39 9.34 -9.47 1.85
CA PHE A 39 8.80 -8.15 2.12
C PHE A 39 8.68 -7.34 0.83
N TYR A 40 7.45 -6.97 0.50
CA TYR A 40 7.08 -6.27 -0.72
C TYR A 40 6.18 -5.10 -0.41
N THR A 41 6.19 -4.08 -1.26
CA THR A 41 5.18 -3.03 -1.26
C THR A 41 4.59 -2.87 -2.65
N LEU A 42 3.31 -2.56 -2.72
CA LEU A 42 2.69 -2.05 -3.93
C LEU A 42 2.86 -0.53 -3.94
N GLY A 43 3.71 -0.02 -4.83
CA GLY A 43 4.05 1.41 -4.88
C GLY A 43 5.17 1.84 -3.93
N ALA A 44 5.44 3.15 -3.94
CA ALA A 44 6.44 3.82 -3.12
C ALA A 44 5.91 4.06 -1.70
N ALA A 45 6.69 3.69 -0.70
CA ALA A 45 6.35 3.79 0.72
C ALA A 45 7.18 4.90 1.36
N SER A 46 6.53 5.97 1.82
CA SER A 46 7.23 7.16 2.35
C SER A 46 8.18 6.84 3.50
N TYR A 47 7.78 5.97 4.42
CA TYR A 47 8.58 5.55 5.57
C TYR A 47 9.84 4.75 5.20
N ILE A 48 9.95 4.25 3.96
CA ILE A 48 11.12 3.53 3.45
C ILE A 48 11.90 4.42 2.46
N ASP A 49 11.19 4.95 1.47
CA ASP A 49 11.77 5.61 0.30
C ASP A 49 12.15 7.07 0.62
N ALA A 50 11.26 7.82 1.29
CA ALA A 50 11.51 9.23 1.58
C ALA A 50 12.59 9.43 2.64
N ALA A 51 12.70 8.49 3.60
CA ALA A 51 13.76 8.46 4.59
C ALA A 51 15.17 8.35 3.96
N LYS A 52 15.28 7.75 2.77
CA LYS A 52 16.54 7.62 2.03
C LYS A 52 16.77 8.81 1.10
N ASN A 53 15.76 9.15 0.31
CA ASN A 53 15.80 10.27 -0.61
C ASN A 53 14.38 10.74 -0.94
N GLN A 54 14.03 11.93 -0.44
CA GLN A 54 12.70 12.49 -0.59
C GLN A 54 12.33 12.80 -2.05
N GLN A 55 13.26 13.33 -2.85
CA GLN A 55 13.00 13.66 -4.26
C GLN A 55 12.77 12.41 -5.10
N ASP A 56 13.58 11.37 -4.88
CA ASP A 56 13.41 10.09 -5.55
C ASP A 56 12.12 9.38 -5.14
N TYR A 57 11.71 9.50 -3.87
CA TYR A 57 10.41 9.03 -3.40
C TYR A 57 9.26 9.65 -4.21
N TYR A 58 9.22 10.98 -4.35
CA TYR A 58 8.12 11.62 -5.09
C TYR A 58 8.07 11.17 -6.54
N ARG A 59 9.23 11.03 -7.21
CA ARG A 59 9.33 10.49 -8.57
C ARG A 59 8.77 9.06 -8.65
N LYS A 60 9.16 8.18 -7.73
CA LYS A 60 8.65 6.80 -7.64
C LYS A 60 7.16 6.75 -7.33
N ALA A 61 6.68 7.59 -6.41
CA ALA A 61 5.28 7.65 -6.05
C ALA A 61 4.41 8.07 -7.24
N GLN A 62 4.86 9.03 -8.04
CA GLN A 62 4.17 9.44 -9.27
C GLN A 62 4.13 8.33 -10.33
N LEU A 63 5.16 7.49 -10.40
CA LEU A 63 5.21 6.38 -11.37
C LEU A 63 4.38 5.17 -10.93
N TYR A 64 4.50 4.77 -9.67
CA TYR A 64 3.99 3.47 -9.20
C TYR A 64 2.67 3.55 -8.43
N ASN A 65 2.34 4.67 -7.78
CA ASN A 65 1.13 4.75 -6.96
C ASN A 65 -0.17 5.02 -7.74
N PRO A 66 -0.18 5.59 -8.98
CA PRO A 66 -1.43 5.74 -9.74
C PRO A 66 -2.16 4.42 -10.02
N ILE A 67 -1.44 3.28 -10.06
CA ILE A 67 -2.04 1.95 -10.24
C ILE A 67 -3.09 1.61 -9.16
N LEU A 68 -3.03 2.29 -8.00
CA LEU A 68 -3.98 2.15 -6.90
C LEU A 68 -5.27 2.97 -7.09
N ARG A 69 -5.31 3.87 -8.08
CA ARG A 69 -6.47 4.73 -8.39
C ARG A 69 -7.22 4.29 -9.65
N ASP A 70 -6.51 3.64 -10.57
CA ASP A 70 -7.01 3.31 -11.92
C ASP A 70 -7.61 1.89 -12.03
N ARG A 71 -7.89 1.23 -10.90
CA ARG A 71 -8.42 -0.14 -10.81
C ARG A 71 -9.50 -0.20 -9.74
#